data_AF-A0A246JY36-F1
#
_entry.id   AF-A0A246JY36-F1
#
_cell.length_a   1.000
_cell.length_b   1.000
_cell.length_c   1.000
_cell.angle_alpha   90.00
_cell.angle_beta   90.00
_cell.angle_gamma   90.00
#
_symmetry.space_group_name_H-M   'P 1'
#
loop_
_entity.id
_entity.type
_entity.pdbx_description
1 polymer ?
#
loop_
_entity_poly.entity_id
_entity_poly.type
_entity_poly.pdbx_seq_one_letter_code
_entity_poly.pdbx_strand_id
1 'polypeptide(L)'
;MTAPFHDWYLKEWLATLRKKQADIARDLDWNKARVSLMLRGEQQYTRDSINELAAYLNIRPHELLMHPDDAMALRRLREDAIKIASEAPRDDATEVSSGQRKRAG
;
A
#
# COMPACT_ATOMS: atom_id res chain seq x y z
N MET A 1 3.31 30.13 11.87
CA MET A 1 3.86 28.86 11.34
C MET A 1 2.69 27.90 11.20
N THR A 2 2.33 27.51 9.98
CA THR A 2 1.29 26.49 9.74
C THR A 2 1.80 25.18 10.30
N ALA A 3 1.03 24.51 11.16
CA ALA A 3 1.39 23.20 11.67
C ALA A 3 1.67 22.26 10.48
N PRO A 4 2.73 21.42 10.53
CA PRO A 4 3.03 20.48 9.46
C PRO A 4 1.79 19.62 9.19
N PHE A 5 1.33 19.62 7.94
CA PHE A 5 0.20 18.81 7.50
C PHE A 5 0.47 17.35 7.88
N HIS A 6 -0.48 16.69 8.53
CA HIS A 6 -0.30 15.30 8.97
C HIS A 6 -0.51 14.39 7.77
N ASP A 7 0.59 13.99 7.13
CA ASP A 7 0.60 13.21 5.88
C ASP A 7 0.26 11.71 6.06
N TRP A 8 -0.31 11.31 7.20
CA TRP A 8 -0.62 9.90 7.48
C TRP A 8 -1.99 9.69 8.10
N TYR A 9 -2.52 8.48 7.91
CA TYR A 9 -3.91 8.12 8.20
C TYR A 9 -4.01 7.11 9.35
N LEU A 10 -3.12 7.22 10.35
CA LEU A 10 -3.04 6.23 11.42
C LEU A 10 -4.37 6.08 12.18
N LYS A 11 -5.06 7.19 12.45
CA LYS A 11 -6.32 7.17 13.19
C LYS A 11 -7.40 6.40 12.42
N GLU A 12 -7.49 6.65 11.12
CA GLU A 12 -8.42 6.03 10.19
C GLU A 12 -8.11 4.54 10.05
N TRP A 13 -6.83 4.17 9.90
CA TRP A 13 -6.40 2.78 9.88
C TRP A 13 -6.76 2.01 11.14
N LEU A 14 -6.59 2.61 12.32
CA LEU A 14 -7.00 1.98 13.57
C LEU A 14 -8.52 1.79 13.66
N ALA A 15 -9.30 2.75 13.19
CA ALA A 15 -10.76 2.62 13.12
C ALA A 15 -11.16 1.48 12.17
N THR A 16 -10.60 1.43 10.96
CA THR A 16 -10.84 0.39 9.95
C THR A 16 -10.48 -1.01 10.46
N LEU A 17 -9.34 -1.14 11.13
CA LEU A 17 -8.84 -2.42 11.67
C LEU A 17 -9.37 -2.73 13.08
N ARG A 18 -10.23 -1.88 13.64
CA ARG A 18 -10.81 -1.99 15.00
C ARG A 18 -9.75 -2.16 16.10
N LYS A 19 -8.63 -1.47 15.96
CA LYS A 19 -7.51 -1.45 16.92
C LYS A 19 -7.59 -0.21 17.81
N LYS A 20 -7.18 -0.33 19.08
CA LYS A 20 -7.12 0.80 20.02
C LYS A 20 -5.69 1.33 20.16
N GLN A 21 -5.54 2.59 20.57
CA GLN A 21 -4.23 3.17 20.90
C GLN A 21 -3.47 2.35 21.96
N ALA A 22 -4.20 1.81 22.93
CA ALA A 22 -3.63 0.96 23.97
C ALA A 22 -3.05 -0.35 23.42
N ASP A 23 -3.58 -0.86 22.31
CA ASP A 23 -3.05 -2.06 21.66
C ASP A 23 -1.69 -1.75 21.03
N ILE A 24 -1.53 -0.60 20.37
CA ILE A 24 -0.24 -0.16 19.83
C ILE A 24 0.79 -0.04 20.96
N ALA A 25 0.45 0.69 22.02
CA ALA A 25 1.38 0.91 23.13
C ALA A 25 1.82 -0.41 23.79
N ARG A 26 0.91 -1.38 23.91
CA ARG A 26 1.22 -2.70 24.47
C ARG A 26 2.02 -3.57 23.51
N ASP A 27 1.57 -3.69 22.27
CA ASP A 27 2.08 -4.70 21.32
C ASP A 27 3.41 -4.26 20.67
N LEU A 28 3.66 -2.95 20.57
CA LEU A 28 4.93 -2.39 20.09
C LEU A 28 5.86 -1.93 21.22
N ASP A 29 5.46 -2.09 22.49
CA ASP A 29 6.16 -1.53 23.65
C ASP A 29 6.45 -0.02 23.52
N TRP A 30 5.50 0.70 22.93
CA TRP A 30 5.62 2.14 22.73
C TRP A 30 5.08 2.93 23.92
N ASN A 31 5.73 4.05 24.21
CA ASN A 31 5.25 5.00 25.20
C ASN A 31 3.84 5.52 24.84
N LYS A 32 2.87 5.39 25.77
CA LYS A 32 1.48 5.83 25.58
C LYS A 32 1.34 7.31 25.21
N ALA A 33 2.19 8.18 25.78
CA ALA A 33 2.20 9.60 25.45
C ALA A 33 2.65 9.82 24.00
N ARG A 34 3.69 9.10 23.56
CA ARG A 34 4.15 9.11 22.16
C ARG A 34 3.01 8.68 21.22
N VAL A 35 2.35 7.55 21.50
CA VAL A 35 1.20 7.08 20.69
C VAL A 35 0.11 8.13 20.61
N SER A 36 -0.24 8.74 21.74
CA SER A 36 -1.26 9.79 21.81
C SER A 36 -0.89 11.02 20.99
N LEU A 37 0.36 11.49 21.06
CA LEU A 37 0.88 12.60 20.27
C LEU A 37 0.88 12.27 18.77
N MET A 38 1.26 11.04 18.41
CA MET A 38 1.29 10.56 17.03
C MET A 38 -0.11 10.53 16.41
N LEU A 39 -1.14 10.09 17.14
CA LEU A 39 -2.51 10.09 16.62
C LEU A 39 -3.14 11.48 16.51
N ARG A 40 -2.73 12.44 17.36
CA ARG A 40 -3.10 13.85 17.19
C ARG A 40 -2.25 14.55 16.11
N GLY A 41 -1.21 13.87 15.64
CA GLY A 41 -0.17 14.32 14.72
C GLY A 41 0.76 15.42 15.27
N GLU A 42 0.64 15.74 16.55
CA GLU A 42 1.59 16.60 17.27
C GLU A 42 3.03 16.03 17.23
N GLN A 43 3.16 14.70 17.07
CA GLN A 43 4.44 14.03 16.83
C GLN A 43 4.55 13.61 15.36
N GLN A 44 5.60 14.08 14.68
CA GLN A 44 5.95 13.62 13.34
C GLN A 44 6.33 12.13 13.37
N TYR A 45 5.89 11.39 12.33
CA TYR A 45 6.32 10.02 12.14
C TYR A 45 7.78 9.98 11.65
N THR A 46 8.49 8.93 12.07
CA THR A 46 9.78 8.56 11.47
C THR A 46 9.57 7.41 10.49
N ARG A 47 10.55 7.16 9.61
CA ARG A 47 10.55 5.97 8.76
C ARG A 47 10.39 4.68 9.57
N ASP A 48 11.07 4.59 10.71
CA ASP A 48 10.99 3.42 11.59
C ASP A 48 9.59 3.27 12.17
N SER A 49 8.98 4.38 12.60
CA SER A 49 7.60 4.37 13.09
C SER A 49 6.61 3.88 12.03
N ILE A 50 6.78 4.30 10.77
CA ILE A 50 5.96 3.84 9.64
C ILE A 50 6.17 2.34 9.41
N ASN A 51 7.41 1.86 9.39
CA ASN A 51 7.72 0.46 9.15
C ASN A 51 7.14 -0.45 10.25
N GLU A 52 7.36 -0.09 11.52
CA GLU A 52 6.85 -0.84 12.67
C GLU A 52 5.32 -0.90 12.68
N LEU A 53 4.64 0.25 12.49
CA LEU A 53 3.19 0.29 12.44
C LEU A 53 2.62 -0.46 11.24
N ALA A 54 3.25 -0.34 10.07
CA ALA A 54 2.80 -1.05 8.88
C ALA A 54 2.90 -2.57 9.08
N ALA A 55 4.02 -3.05 9.63
CA ALA A 55 4.19 -4.44 9.99
C ALA A 55 3.16 -4.91 11.02
N TYR A 56 2.94 -4.13 12.09
CA TYR A 56 1.95 -4.43 13.13
C TYR A 56 0.51 -4.53 12.59
N LEU A 57 0.14 -3.59 11.72
CA LEU A 57 -1.20 -3.51 11.13
C LEU A 57 -1.37 -4.45 9.92
N ASN A 58 -0.31 -5.16 9.52
CA ASN A 58 -0.28 -6.03 8.34
C ASN A 58 -0.68 -5.30 7.04
N ILE A 59 -0.08 -4.14 6.84
CA ILE A 59 -0.22 -3.29 5.65
C ILE A 59 1.18 -2.88 5.15
N ARG A 60 1.25 -2.30 3.95
CA ARG A 60 2.50 -1.79 3.39
C ARG A 60 2.80 -0.40 3.94
N PRO A 61 4.09 -0.01 4.11
CA PRO A 61 4.47 1.31 4.61
C PRO A 61 3.79 2.50 3.92
N HIS A 62 3.66 2.47 2.59
CA HIS A 62 3.01 3.55 1.84
C HIS A 62 1.49 3.63 2.06
N GLU A 63 0.86 2.54 2.51
CA GLU A 63 -0.58 2.53 2.77
C GLU A 63 -0.93 3.34 4.02
N LEU A 64 -0.01 3.48 4.98
CA LEU A 64 -0.19 4.40 6.12
C LEU A 64 -0.26 5.88 5.70
N LEU A 65 0.26 6.20 4.52
CA LEU A 65 0.31 7.57 3.97
C LEU A 65 -0.89 7.86 3.04
N MET A 66 -1.91 7.00 3.05
CA MET A 66 -3.16 7.17 2.31
C MET A 66 -4.36 6.71 3.13
N HIS A 67 -5.55 7.21 2.80
CA HIS A 67 -6.77 6.80 3.48
C HIS A 67 -7.01 5.29 3.29
N PRO A 68 -7.54 4.56 4.30
CA PRO A 68 -7.78 3.12 4.17
C PRO A 68 -8.66 2.75 2.98
N ASP A 69 -9.66 3.56 2.66
CA ASP A 69 -10.53 3.32 1.51
C ASP A 69 -9.77 3.39 0.18
N ASP A 70 -8.86 4.36 0.03
CA ASP A 70 -8.02 4.51 -1.16
C ASP A 70 -7.04 3.33 -1.29
N ALA A 71 -6.43 2.92 -0.17
CA ALA A 71 -5.54 1.76 -0.14
C ALA A 71 -6.26 0.48 -0.55
N MET A 72 -7.48 0.27 -0.03
CA MET A 72 -8.30 -0.89 -0.38
C MET A 72 -8.77 -0.84 -1.84
N ALA A 73 -9.13 0.33 -2.36
CA ALA A 73 -9.44 0.52 -3.78
C ALA A 73 -8.24 0.19 -4.67
N LEU A 74 -7.04 0.64 -4.29
CA LEU A 74 -5.80 0.36 -5.03
C LEU A 74 -5.44 -1.14 -5.02
N ARG A 75 -5.66 -1.83 -3.89
CA ARG A 75 -5.51 -3.30 -3.80
C ARG A 75 -6.43 -4.02 -4.78
N ARG A 76 -7.72 -3.68 -4.78
CA ARG A 76 -8.72 -4.25 -5.68
C ARG A 76 -8.37 -3.98 -7.15
N LEU A 77 -8.04 -2.74 -7.48
CA LEU A 77 -7.61 -2.37 -8.83
C LEU A 77 -6.43 -3.21 -9.31
N ARG A 78 -5.43 -3.42 -8.44
CA ARG A 78 -4.27 -4.26 -8.75
C ARG A 78 -4.66 -5.72 -8.96
N GLU A 79 -5.52 -6.27 -8.10
CA GLU A 79 -6.02 -7.65 -8.22
C GLU A 79 -6.79 -7.85 -9.54
N ASP A 80 -7.69 -6.91 -9.87
CA ASP A 80 -8.46 -6.92 -11.10
C ASP A 80 -7.55 -6.83 -12.34
N ALA A 81 -6.54 -5.95 -12.31
CA ALA A 81 -5.57 -5.82 -13.40
C ALA A 81 -4.77 -7.12 -13.61
N ILE A 82 -4.35 -7.78 -12.53
CA ILE A 82 -3.65 -9.08 -12.60
C ILE A 82 -4.57 -10.14 -13.19
N LYS A 83 -5.84 -10.19 -12.75
CA LYS A 83 -6.83 -11.14 -13.26
C LYS A 83 -7.04 -10.97 -14.76
N ILE A 84 -7.29 -9.74 -15.22
CA ILE A 84 -7.46 -9.40 -16.65
C ILE A 84 -6.23 -9.82 -17.45
N ALA A 85 -5.03 -9.51 -16.96
CA ALA A 85 -3.78 -9.89 -17.63
C ALA A 85 -3.57 -11.42 -17.68
N SER A 86 -4.07 -12.17 -16.70
CA SER A 86 -3.97 -13.63 -16.67
C SER A 86 -5.03 -14.35 -17.52
N GLU A 87 -6.19 -13.73 -17.71
CA GLU A 87 -7.32 -14.26 -18.49
C GLU A 87 -7.28 -13.81 -19.96
N ALA A 88 -6.50 -12.77 -20.27
CA ALA A 88 -6.27 -12.34 -21.64
C ALA A 88 -5.80 -13.54 -22.48
N PRO A 89 -6.49 -13.86 -23.60
CA PRO A 89 -5.99 -14.85 -24.54
C PRO A 89 -4.55 -14.49 -24.87
N ARG A 90 -3.63 -15.42 -24.62
CA ARG A 90 -2.34 -15.36 -25.31
C ARG A 90 -2.72 -15.48 -26.77
N ASP A 91 -2.60 -14.39 -27.53
CA ASP A 91 -2.62 -14.47 -28.98
C ASP A 91 -1.39 -15.29 -29.41
N ASP A 92 -1.51 -16.62 -29.30
CA ASP A 92 -0.72 -17.58 -30.06
C ASP A 92 -1.25 -17.55 -31.49
N ALA A 93 -0.87 -16.51 -32.24
CA ALA A 93 -0.68 -16.56 -33.70
C ALA A 93 -0.31 -15.18 -34.24
N THR A 94 0.97 -14.94 -34.44
CA THR A 94 1.43 -14.50 -35.77
C THR A 94 2.78 -15.11 -36.07
N GLU A 95 2.73 -16.39 -36.42
CA GLU A 95 3.62 -16.91 -37.46
C GLU A 95 3.44 -16.03 -38.71
N VAL A 96 4.54 -15.45 -39.18
CA VAL A 96 4.78 -15.36 -40.63
C VAL A 96 6.14 -15.98 -40.92
N SER A 97 6.17 -17.30 -40.80
CA SER A 97 7.03 -18.14 -41.64
C SER A 97 6.39 -18.22 -43.02
N SER A 98 6.77 -17.32 -43.94
CA SER A 98 6.73 -17.60 -45.40
C SER A 98 7.41 -16.47 -46.18
N GLY A 99 8.60 -16.74 -46.71
CA GLY A 99 9.32 -15.78 -47.55
C GLY A 99 10.48 -16.35 -48.37
N GLN A 100 10.55 -17.67 -48.58
CA GLN A 100 11.41 -18.27 -49.59
C GLN A 100 10.93 -17.83 -50.99
N ARG A 101 11.45 -16.74 -51.55
CA ARG A 101 11.40 -16.47 -52.99
C ARG A 101 12.72 -15.93 -53.50
N LYS A 102 13.48 -16.84 -54.11
CA LYS A 102 14.30 -16.71 -55.32
C LYS A 102 14.98 -15.35 -55.54
N ARG A 103 16.31 -15.35 -55.47
CA ARG A 103 17.13 -14.70 -56.51
C ARG A 103 18.14 -15.72 -57.04
N ALA A 104 17.84 -16.16 -58.26
CA ALA A 104 18.73 -16.83 -59.17
C ALA A 104 19.49 -15.77 -59.98
N GLY A 105 20.69 -16.14 -60.45
CA GLY A 105 21.41 -15.44 -61.52
C GLY A 105 22.47 -14.49 -61.03
#